data_AF-A5N1S6-F1
#
_entry.id   AF-A5N1S6-F1
#
_cell.length_a   1.000
_cell.length_b   1.000
_cell.length_c   1.000
_cell.angle_alpha   90.00
_cell.angle_beta   90.00
_cell.angle_gamma   90.00
#
_symmetry.space_group_name_H-M   'P 1'
#
loop_
_entity.id
_entity.type
_entity.pdbx_description
1 polymer ?
#
loop_
_entity_poly.entity_id
_entity_poly.type
_entity_poly.pdbx_seq_one_letter_code
_entity_poly.pdbx_strand_id
1 'polypeptide(L)'
;MICDFKNDAVIDKHHEIEIYRDYDLLKISKLEVLLERAKIGDSSAAEEICRRFNGMVVNICRSIYINGYTMEDMLQEGRVSLIKSINSYDLNSKYPFPAYAKGAVTKNFYYQIRSNVKKVSCCSIYSSNAEGKLFIDMIPSNENIEENFIKNQQQVQLGKAIKRLSPKDKNIIIWYYIKGKNLKEYAVKKKIAYRTAVYRKNRALHNLRKLFKANLWL
;
A
#
# COMPACT_ATOMS: atom_id res chain seq x y z
N MET A 1 -2.32 43.29 -2.67
CA MET A 1 -1.06 43.73 -3.34
C MET A 1 -1.08 43.16 -4.74
N ILE A 2 -1.68 43.89 -5.66
CA ILE A 2 -1.72 43.59 -7.10
C ILE A 2 -0.65 44.50 -7.69
N CYS A 3 0.40 43.93 -8.29
CA CYS A 3 1.42 44.73 -8.96
C CYS A 3 1.10 44.75 -10.46
N ASP A 4 0.75 45.95 -10.93
CA ASP A 4 0.57 46.31 -12.32
C ASP A 4 1.90 46.24 -13.07
N PHE A 5 1.94 45.52 -14.19
CA PHE A 5 3.01 45.65 -15.18
C PHE A 5 2.63 46.75 -16.16
N LYS A 6 3.38 47.85 -16.16
CA LYS A 6 3.30 48.92 -17.16
C LYS A 6 3.73 48.40 -18.53
N ASN A 7 2.96 48.78 -19.55
CA ASN A 7 3.18 48.45 -20.95
C ASN A 7 3.75 49.70 -21.64
N ASP A 8 5.07 49.79 -21.74
CA ASP A 8 5.76 50.86 -22.46
C ASP A 8 6.57 50.26 -23.63
N ALA A 9 5.94 50.15 -24.79
CA ALA A 9 6.65 50.17 -26.07
C ALA A 9 5.69 50.69 -27.16
N VAL A 10 6.12 51.78 -27.77
CA VAL A 10 5.47 52.57 -28.81
C VAL A 10 5.09 51.71 -30.02
N ILE A 11 3.85 51.90 -30.52
CA ILE A 11 3.38 51.37 -31.79
C ILE A 11 4.01 52.19 -32.91
N ASP A 12 4.92 51.59 -33.67
CA ASP A 12 5.22 52.04 -35.03
C ASP A 12 4.46 51.18 -36.04
N LYS A 13 3.89 51.84 -37.05
CA LYS A 13 2.88 51.30 -37.95
C LYS A 13 3.51 50.86 -39.27
N HIS A 14 3.18 49.63 -39.68
CA HIS A 14 3.20 49.09 -41.05
C HIS A 14 4.54 48.56 -41.63
N HIS A 15 5.07 47.42 -41.14
CA HIS A 15 5.67 46.37 -42.00
C HIS A 15 5.91 44.97 -41.35
N GLU A 16 5.13 44.52 -40.36
CA GLU A 16 5.56 43.37 -39.50
C GLU A 16 4.54 42.24 -39.26
N ILE A 17 3.61 41.97 -40.19
CA ILE A 17 2.63 40.89 -40.03
C ILE A 17 3.02 39.59 -40.76
N GLU A 18 3.75 39.66 -41.87
CA GLU A 18 4.15 38.44 -42.61
C GLU A 18 5.34 37.71 -41.97
N ILE A 19 6.37 38.44 -41.54
CA ILE A 19 7.61 37.85 -40.98
C ILE A 19 7.34 37.09 -39.68
N TYR A 20 6.47 37.59 -38.81
CA TYR A 20 6.10 36.92 -37.55
C TYR A 20 5.25 35.67 -37.79
N ARG A 21 4.37 35.68 -38.80
CA ARG A 21 3.54 34.52 -39.17
C ARG A 21 4.39 33.41 -39.77
N ASP A 22 5.35 33.77 -40.62
CA ASP A 22 6.31 32.83 -41.20
C ASP A 22 7.26 32.26 -40.15
N TYR A 23 7.68 33.04 -39.14
CA TYR A 23 8.52 32.57 -38.05
C TYR A 23 7.83 31.52 -37.17
N ASP A 24 6.55 31.74 -36.83
CA ASP A 24 5.75 30.75 -36.10
C ASP A 24 5.45 29.50 -36.96
N LEU A 25 5.18 29.67 -38.26
CA LEU A 25 5.00 28.57 -39.21
C LEU A 25 6.31 27.76 -39.39
N LEU A 26 7.48 28.40 -39.44
CA LEU A 26 8.79 27.73 -39.48
C LEU A 26 9.06 26.93 -38.20
N LYS A 27 8.57 27.42 -37.05
CA LYS A 27 8.73 26.77 -35.75
C LYS A 27 7.79 25.58 -35.59
N ILE A 28 6.58 25.68 -36.15
CA ILE A 28 5.56 24.62 -36.21
C ILE A 28 5.99 23.52 -37.19
N SER A 29 6.37 23.87 -38.43
CA SER A 29 6.83 22.90 -39.43
C SER A 29 8.07 22.13 -38.96
N LYS A 30 8.99 22.82 -38.27
CA LYS A 30 10.16 22.18 -37.65
C LYS A 30 9.79 21.26 -36.48
N LEU A 31 8.65 21.45 -35.82
CA LEU A 31 8.17 20.56 -34.75
C LEU A 31 7.49 19.32 -35.33
N GLU A 32 6.68 19.47 -36.38
CA GLU A 32 6.01 18.35 -37.07
C GLU A 32 7.03 17.36 -37.64
N VAL A 33 8.07 17.86 -38.31
CA VAL A 33 9.18 17.03 -38.83
C VAL A 33 9.91 16.29 -37.70
N LEU A 34 10.09 16.92 -36.54
CA LEU A 34 10.68 16.26 -35.38
C LEU A 34 9.76 15.17 -34.82
N LEU A 35 8.45 15.40 -34.78
CA LEU A 35 7.47 14.43 -34.30
C LEU A 35 7.40 13.20 -35.23
N GLU A 36 7.40 13.41 -36.55
CA GLU A 36 7.48 12.33 -37.54
C GLU A 36 8.72 11.45 -37.35
N ARG A 37 9.89 12.08 -37.26
CA ARG A 37 11.16 11.37 -37.04
C ARG A 37 11.17 10.62 -35.72
N ALA A 38 10.74 11.27 -34.63
CA ALA A 38 10.69 10.67 -33.31
C ALA A 38 9.79 9.42 -33.29
N LYS A 39 8.67 9.44 -34.01
CA LYS A 39 7.75 8.29 -34.13
C LYS A 39 8.33 7.11 -34.88
N ILE A 40 9.27 7.33 -35.80
CA ILE A 40 9.98 6.27 -36.54
C ILE A 40 11.19 5.74 -35.73
N GLY A 41 11.41 6.27 -34.51
CA GLY A 41 12.43 5.78 -33.58
C GLY A 41 13.70 6.64 -33.55
N ASP A 42 13.71 7.80 -34.19
CA ASP A 42 14.83 8.74 -34.10
C ASP A 42 14.93 9.34 -32.69
N SER A 43 15.88 8.82 -31.91
CA SER A 43 16.10 9.24 -30.52
C SER A 43 16.59 10.68 -30.42
N SER A 44 17.33 11.19 -31.41
CA SER A 44 17.81 12.58 -31.41
C SER A 44 16.64 13.56 -31.61
N ALA A 45 15.67 13.19 -32.45
CA ALA A 45 14.46 13.99 -32.62
C ALA A 45 13.59 14.00 -31.35
N ALA A 46 13.44 12.84 -30.70
CA ALA A 46 12.72 12.73 -29.44
C ALA A 46 13.39 13.52 -28.30
N GLU A 47 14.72 13.47 -28.22
CA GLU A 47 15.52 14.22 -27.25
C GLU A 47 15.38 15.73 -27.45
N GLU A 48 15.43 16.20 -28.70
CA GLU A 48 15.25 17.61 -29.03
C GLU A 48 13.86 18.12 -28.63
N ILE A 49 12.81 17.33 -28.86
CA ILE A 49 11.46 17.66 -28.38
C ILE A 49 11.45 17.71 -26.84
N CYS A 50 12.02 16.71 -26.17
CA CYS A 50 12.09 16.69 -24.71
C CYS A 50 12.81 17.93 -24.15
N ARG A 51 13.90 18.35 -24.78
CA ARG A 51 14.65 19.57 -24.41
C ARG A 51 13.80 20.83 -24.54
N ARG A 52 13.06 20.99 -25.65
CA ARG A 52 12.17 22.14 -25.89
C ARG A 52 11.03 22.24 -24.88
N PHE A 53 10.46 21.10 -24.50
CA PHE A 53 9.30 21.04 -23.59
C PHE A 53 9.68 20.84 -22.12
N ASN A 54 10.97 20.68 -21.78
CA ASN A 54 11.41 20.50 -20.39
C ASN A 54 10.95 21.65 -19.48
N GLY A 55 10.99 22.91 -19.96
CA GLY A 55 10.50 24.06 -19.20
C GLY A 55 9.01 23.98 -18.86
N MET A 56 8.19 23.45 -19.79
CA MET A 56 6.77 23.21 -19.53
C MET A 56 6.58 22.17 -18.42
N VAL A 57 7.31 21.05 -18.48
CA VAL A 57 7.25 20.00 -17.46
C VAL A 57 7.65 20.54 -16.10
N VAL A 58 8.75 21.29 -16.02
CA VAL A 58 9.22 21.92 -14.78
C VAL A 58 8.17 22.85 -14.18
N ASN A 59 7.54 23.70 -15.02
CA ASN A 59 6.50 24.62 -14.56
C ASN A 59 5.26 23.88 -14.05
N ILE A 60 4.83 22.80 -14.70
CA ILE A 60 3.72 21.98 -14.22
C ILE A 60 4.08 21.35 -12.87
N CYS A 61 5.26 20.74 -12.74
CA CYS A 61 5.69 20.09 -11.50
C CYS A 61 5.74 21.07 -10.33
N ARG A 62 6.21 22.32 -10.54
CA ARG A 62 6.22 23.36 -9.50
C ARG A 62 4.83 23.77 -9.01
N SER A 63 3.80 23.56 -9.83
CA SER A 63 2.42 23.93 -9.51
C SER A 63 1.61 22.80 -8.84
N ILE A 64 2.17 21.59 -8.73
CA ILE A 64 1.47 20.41 -8.25
C ILE A 64 2.23 19.80 -7.06
N TYR A 65 1.50 19.32 -6.05
CA TYR A 65 2.05 18.55 -4.93
C TYR A 65 1.45 17.15 -4.89
N ILE A 66 2.31 16.14 -4.73
CA ILE A 66 1.92 14.74 -4.55
C ILE A 66 2.59 14.23 -3.27
N ASN A 67 1.79 13.74 -2.33
CA ASN A 67 2.33 13.24 -1.06
C ASN A 67 3.32 12.08 -1.28
N GLY A 68 4.51 12.19 -0.68
CA GLY A 68 5.56 11.18 -0.79
C GLY A 68 6.39 11.24 -2.08
N TYR A 69 6.18 12.23 -2.95
CA TYR A 69 7.00 12.44 -4.15
C TYR A 69 7.99 13.58 -3.90
N THR A 70 9.22 13.38 -4.33
CA THR A 70 10.21 14.47 -4.44
C THR A 70 10.02 15.23 -5.75
N MET A 71 10.60 16.44 -5.85
CA MET A 71 10.61 17.19 -7.11
C MET A 71 11.27 16.42 -8.25
N GLU A 72 12.28 15.59 -7.95
CA GLU A 72 12.93 14.74 -8.94
C GLU A 72 11.99 13.64 -9.47
N ASP A 73 11.23 13.00 -8.58
CA ASP A 73 10.20 12.02 -8.97
C ASP A 73 9.15 12.66 -9.87
N MET A 74 8.69 13.87 -9.51
CA MET A 74 7.73 14.60 -10.33
C MET A 74 8.29 14.92 -11.72
N LEU A 75 9.54 15.38 -11.81
CA LEU A 75 10.18 15.65 -13.09
C LEU A 75 10.33 14.39 -13.94
N GLN A 76 10.69 13.25 -13.34
CA GLN A 76 10.80 11.98 -14.05
C GLN A 76 9.45 11.52 -14.61
N GLU A 77 8.40 11.50 -13.79
CA GLU A 77 7.04 11.12 -14.24
C GLU A 77 6.51 12.07 -15.34
N GLY A 78 6.79 13.38 -15.20
CA GLY A 78 6.44 14.38 -16.19
C GLY A 78 7.15 14.16 -17.52
N ARG A 79 8.46 13.85 -17.51
CA ARG A 79 9.24 13.53 -18.72
C ARG A 79 8.78 12.23 -19.37
N VAL A 80 8.50 11.19 -18.58
CA VAL A 80 7.94 9.94 -19.09
C VAL A 80 6.59 10.18 -19.77
N SER A 81 5.74 11.03 -19.18
CA SER A 81 4.45 11.41 -19.78
C SER A 81 4.63 12.19 -21.08
N LEU A 82 5.64 13.06 -21.17
CA LEU A 82 5.98 13.76 -22.41
C LEU A 82 6.45 12.79 -23.50
N ILE A 83 7.34 11.84 -23.19
CA ILE A 83 7.82 10.82 -24.13
C ILE A 83 6.65 9.98 -24.65
N LYS A 84 5.76 9.54 -23.75
CA LYS A 84 4.52 8.82 -24.13
C LYS A 84 3.65 9.68 -25.04
N SER A 85 3.59 10.98 -24.80
CA SER A 85 2.83 11.91 -25.65
C SER A 85 3.42 12.02 -27.06
N ILE A 86 4.75 12.05 -27.20
CA ILE A 86 5.42 12.03 -28.52
C ILE A 86 5.00 10.78 -29.31
N ASN A 87 5.08 9.62 -28.68
CA ASN A 87 4.78 8.34 -29.33
C ASN A 87 3.29 8.22 -29.71
N SER A 88 2.39 8.67 -28.83
CA SER A 88 0.94 8.49 -29.00
C SER A 88 0.21 9.63 -29.70
N TYR A 89 0.87 10.77 -29.96
CA TYR A 89 0.22 11.91 -30.61
C TYR A 89 -0.21 11.57 -32.05
N ASP A 90 -1.36 12.07 -32.48
CA ASP A 90 -1.79 11.93 -33.88
C ASP A 90 -1.35 13.19 -34.66
N LEU A 91 -0.57 13.00 -35.73
CA LEU A 91 -0.09 14.09 -36.57
C LEU A 91 -1.22 14.77 -37.35
N ASN A 92 -2.33 14.05 -37.59
CA ASN A 92 -3.53 14.61 -38.23
C ASN A 92 -4.49 15.26 -37.22
N SER A 93 -4.07 15.41 -35.95
CA SER A 93 -4.92 15.97 -34.91
C SER A 93 -5.24 17.44 -35.17
N LYS A 94 -6.48 17.83 -34.90
CA LYS A 94 -6.91 19.24 -34.92
C LYS A 94 -6.29 20.07 -33.78
N TYR A 95 -5.68 19.42 -32.79
CA TYR A 95 -5.06 20.08 -31.63
C TYR A 95 -3.54 20.06 -31.73
N PRO A 96 -2.86 21.20 -31.53
CA PRO A 96 -1.41 21.27 -31.66
C PRO A 96 -0.73 20.48 -30.55
N PHE A 97 0.41 19.84 -30.87
CA PHE A 97 1.17 19.00 -29.94
C PHE A 97 1.44 19.65 -28.57
N PRO A 98 1.84 20.93 -28.45
CA PRO A 98 2.02 21.58 -27.14
C PRO A 98 0.81 21.47 -26.21
N ALA A 99 -0.39 21.68 -26.74
CA ALA A 99 -1.62 21.61 -25.96
C ALA A 99 -1.93 20.16 -25.53
N TYR A 100 -1.74 19.21 -26.46
CA TYR A 100 -1.89 17.79 -26.19
C TYR A 100 -0.91 17.31 -25.11
N ALA A 101 0.37 17.60 -25.25
CA ALA A 101 1.42 17.21 -24.32
C ALA A 101 1.20 17.81 -22.92
N LYS A 102 0.85 19.11 -22.85
CA LYS A 102 0.48 19.77 -21.58
C LYS A 102 -0.68 19.04 -20.90
N GLY A 103 -1.73 18.71 -21.66
CA GLY A 103 -2.90 17.98 -21.17
C GLY A 103 -2.55 16.58 -20.67
N ALA A 104 -1.73 15.84 -21.42
CA ALA A 104 -1.31 14.48 -21.06
C ALA A 104 -0.47 14.44 -19.77
N VAL A 105 0.54 15.33 -19.65
CA VAL A 105 1.38 15.44 -18.45
C VAL A 105 0.52 15.82 -17.23
N THR A 106 -0.35 16.82 -17.37
CA THR A 106 -1.23 17.28 -16.29
C THR A 106 -2.21 16.18 -15.86
N LYS A 107 -2.81 15.46 -16.83
CA LYS A 107 -3.72 14.35 -16.55
C LYS A 107 -3.02 13.20 -15.83
N ASN A 108 -1.79 12.89 -16.19
CA ASN A 108 -0.99 11.88 -15.49
C ASN A 108 -0.79 12.25 -14.01
N PHE A 109 -0.39 13.49 -13.71
CA PHE A 109 -0.26 13.92 -12.32
C PHE A 109 -1.58 13.86 -11.55
N TYR A 110 -2.70 14.31 -12.13
CA TYR A 110 -4.00 14.18 -11.47
C TYR A 110 -4.41 12.72 -11.20
N TYR A 111 -4.03 11.79 -12.08
CA TYR A 111 -4.23 10.36 -11.84
C TYR A 111 -3.38 9.89 -10.64
N GLN A 112 -2.12 10.30 -10.56
CA GLN A 112 -1.22 9.96 -9.45
C GLN A 112 -1.68 10.57 -8.11
N ILE A 113 -2.24 11.78 -8.10
CA ILE A 113 -2.84 12.37 -6.89
C ILE A 113 -4.00 11.49 -6.42
N ARG A 114 -4.92 11.13 -7.33
CA ARG A 114 -6.09 10.29 -6.98
C ARG A 114 -5.69 8.88 -6.52
N SER A 115 -4.61 8.32 -7.05
CA SER A 115 -4.11 7.00 -6.64
C SER A 115 -3.42 7.07 -5.27
N ASN A 116 -2.66 8.13 -4.98
CA ASN A 116 -1.97 8.27 -3.70
C ASN A 116 -2.90 8.62 -2.53
N VAL A 117 -4.00 9.35 -2.76
CA VAL A 117 -5.02 9.61 -1.71
C VAL A 117 -5.70 8.32 -1.22
N LYS A 118 -5.76 7.27 -2.06
CA LYS A 118 -6.31 5.97 -1.65
C LYS A 118 -5.37 5.18 -0.73
N LYS A 119 -4.09 5.52 -0.68
CA LYS A 119 -3.17 4.91 0.28
C LYS A 119 -3.47 5.56 1.63
N VAL A 120 -4.00 4.77 2.56
CA VAL A 120 -4.22 5.22 3.94
C VAL A 120 -2.89 5.74 4.46
N SER A 121 -2.81 7.04 4.69
CA SER A 121 -1.63 7.70 5.25
C SER A 121 -1.51 7.31 6.72
N CYS A 122 -1.04 6.10 6.98
CA CYS A 122 -0.63 5.73 8.33
C CYS A 122 0.62 6.54 8.66
N CYS A 123 0.58 7.23 9.80
CA CYS A 123 1.79 7.82 10.37
C CYS A 123 2.84 6.72 10.57
N SER A 124 4.11 7.11 10.50
CA SER A 124 5.18 6.19 10.88
C SER A 124 5.00 5.79 12.34
N ILE A 125 5.28 4.54 12.68
CA ILE A 125 5.26 4.08 14.08
C ILE A 125 6.34 4.82 14.92
N TYR A 126 7.34 5.41 14.26
CA TYR A 126 8.35 6.26 14.87
C TYR A 126 7.98 7.75 14.89
N SER A 127 6.75 8.12 14.51
CA SER A 127 6.27 9.48 14.68
C SER A 127 5.90 9.74 16.15
N SER A 128 6.10 10.98 16.60
CA SER A 128 5.71 11.42 17.94
C SER A 128 4.33 12.05 17.97
N ASN A 129 3.64 11.94 19.10
CA ASN A 129 2.42 12.70 19.38
C ASN A 129 2.74 14.16 19.81
N ALA A 130 1.71 14.96 20.12
CA ALA A 130 1.87 16.33 20.60
C ALA A 130 2.67 16.48 21.91
N GLU A 131 2.81 15.41 22.68
CA GLU A 131 3.60 15.34 23.91
C GLU A 131 5.03 14.84 23.67
N GLY A 132 5.42 14.56 22.43
CA GLY A 132 6.75 14.06 22.06
C GLY A 132 6.95 12.55 22.21
N LYS A 133 5.95 11.79 22.70
CA LYS A 133 6.03 10.33 22.85
C LYS A 133 5.86 9.64 21.49
N LEU A 134 6.72 8.68 21.20
CA LEU A 134 6.66 7.90 19.95
C LEU A 134 5.45 6.98 19.96
N PHE A 135 4.84 6.74 18.79
CA PHE A 135 3.73 5.80 18.68
C PHE A 135 4.13 4.36 19.03
N ILE A 136 5.38 3.95 18.76
CA ILE A 136 5.89 2.63 19.13
C ILE A 136 5.74 2.35 20.63
N ASP A 137 5.94 3.37 21.46
CA ASP A 137 5.89 3.24 22.93
C ASP A 137 4.45 3.19 23.47
N MET A 138 3.47 3.58 22.65
CA MET A 138 2.04 3.55 23.01
C MET A 138 1.35 2.25 22.63
N ILE A 139 1.96 1.45 21.74
CA ILE A 139 1.38 0.18 21.30
C ILE A 139 1.63 -0.85 22.41
N PRO A 140 0.59 -1.40 23.05
CA PRO A 140 0.79 -2.42 24.07
C PRO A 140 1.37 -3.69 23.44
N SER A 141 2.32 -4.32 24.13
CA SER A 141 2.77 -5.66 23.77
C SER A 141 1.63 -6.65 23.93
N ASN A 142 1.56 -7.64 23.03
CA ASN A 142 0.65 -8.78 23.17
C ASN A 142 1.14 -9.79 24.23
N GLU A 143 2.36 -9.62 24.75
CA GLU A 143 2.91 -10.47 25.79
C GLU A 143 2.41 -10.04 27.17
N ASN A 144 1.53 -10.85 27.76
CA ASN A 144 1.13 -10.71 29.14
C ASN A 144 1.88 -11.74 30.01
N ILE A 145 2.94 -11.28 30.67
CA ILE A 145 3.81 -12.13 31.51
C ILE A 145 3.00 -12.76 32.66
N GLU A 146 2.10 -12.00 33.28
CA GLU A 146 1.25 -12.47 34.38
C GLU A 146 0.30 -13.58 33.90
N GLU A 147 -0.41 -13.34 32.80
CA GLU A 147 -1.33 -14.33 32.25
C GLU A 147 -0.58 -15.59 31.78
N ASN A 148 0.59 -15.43 31.19
CA ASN A 148 1.46 -16.55 30.80
C ASN A 148 1.92 -17.34 32.02
N PHE A 149 2.31 -16.67 33.11
CA PHE A 149 2.69 -17.32 34.36
C PHE A 149 1.52 -18.11 34.97
N ILE A 150 0.33 -17.51 35.04
CA ILE A 150 -0.90 -18.17 35.52
C ILE A 150 -1.22 -19.40 34.66
N LYS A 151 -1.17 -19.27 33.33
CA LYS A 151 -1.38 -20.40 32.40
C LYS A 151 -0.37 -21.52 32.65
N ASN A 152 0.91 -21.18 32.80
CA ASN A 152 1.96 -22.16 33.07
C ASN A 152 1.75 -22.89 34.41
N GLN A 153 1.38 -22.17 35.47
CA GLN A 153 1.04 -22.78 36.76
C GLN A 153 -0.17 -23.71 36.65
N GLN A 154 -1.24 -23.28 35.95
CA GLN A 154 -2.42 -24.10 35.71
C GLN A 154 -2.08 -25.38 34.92
N GLN A 155 -1.20 -25.29 33.93
CA GLN A 155 -0.73 -26.46 33.18
C GLN A 155 0.03 -27.45 34.08
N VAL A 156 0.89 -26.96 34.99
CA VAL A 156 1.60 -27.81 35.96
C VAL A 156 0.60 -28.50 36.90
N GLN A 157 -0.37 -27.77 37.45
CA GLN A 157 -1.41 -28.32 38.31
C GLN A 157 -2.28 -29.35 37.57
N LEU A 158 -2.66 -29.06 36.32
CA LEU A 158 -3.40 -29.97 35.46
C LEU A 158 -2.60 -31.24 35.19
N GLY A 159 -1.29 -31.12 34.92
CA GLY A 159 -0.39 -32.26 34.77
C GLY A 159 -0.33 -33.14 36.02
N LYS A 160 -0.27 -32.54 37.21
CA LYS A 160 -0.35 -33.27 38.50
C LYS A 160 -1.71 -33.98 38.65
N ALA A 161 -2.82 -33.32 38.32
CA ALA A 161 -4.16 -33.90 38.40
C ALA A 161 -4.36 -35.08 37.43
N ILE A 162 -3.86 -34.96 36.19
CA ILE A 162 -3.88 -36.04 35.19
C ILE A 162 -3.04 -37.24 35.64
N LYS A 163 -1.91 -37.03 36.33
CA LYS A 163 -1.08 -38.10 36.88
C LYS A 163 -1.80 -38.90 38.00
N ARG A 164 -2.62 -38.24 38.82
CA ARG A 164 -3.40 -38.86 39.90
C ARG A 164 -4.69 -39.56 39.43
N LEU A 165 -5.09 -39.34 38.18
CA LEU A 165 -6.30 -39.94 37.62
C LEU A 165 -6.12 -41.46 37.42
N SER A 166 -7.20 -42.23 37.61
CA SER A 166 -7.19 -43.67 37.35
C SER A 166 -6.72 -43.97 35.92
N PRO A 167 -5.95 -45.05 35.66
CA PRO A 167 -5.45 -45.37 34.33
C PRO A 167 -6.56 -45.51 33.28
N LYS A 168 -7.76 -45.94 33.69
CA LYS A 168 -8.94 -46.04 32.81
C LYS A 168 -9.45 -44.64 32.39
N ASP A 169 -9.55 -43.72 33.34
CA ASP A 169 -10.03 -42.34 33.13
C ASP A 169 -8.97 -41.49 32.40
N LYS A 170 -7.69 -41.71 32.70
CA LYS A 170 -6.57 -41.06 32.01
C LYS A 170 -6.53 -41.45 30.52
N ASN A 171 -6.77 -42.72 30.19
CA ASN A 171 -6.72 -43.20 28.82
C ASN A 171 -7.76 -42.52 27.92
N ILE A 172 -8.99 -42.33 28.42
CA ILE A 172 -10.06 -41.69 27.63
C ILE A 172 -9.83 -40.18 27.45
N ILE A 173 -9.29 -39.48 28.46
CA ILE A 173 -8.95 -38.06 28.38
C ILE A 173 -7.83 -37.83 27.37
N ILE A 174 -6.75 -38.62 27.42
CA ILE A 174 -5.63 -38.52 26.47
C ILE A 174 -6.12 -38.84 25.05
N TRP A 175 -6.96 -39.87 24.88
CA TRP A 175 -7.47 -40.26 23.56
C TRP A 175 -8.28 -39.14 22.90
N TYR A 176 -9.17 -38.49 23.66
CA TYR A 176 -10.08 -37.50 23.12
C TYR A 176 -9.46 -36.10 23.03
N TYR A 177 -8.82 -35.61 24.10
CA TYR A 177 -8.35 -34.21 24.17
C TYR A 177 -6.91 -34.02 23.72
N ILE A 178 -6.03 -35.02 23.85
CA ILE A 178 -4.61 -34.89 23.44
C ILE A 178 -4.39 -35.46 22.03
N LYS A 179 -5.01 -36.60 21.72
CA LYS A 179 -4.85 -37.25 20.40
C LYS A 179 -5.90 -36.84 19.37
N GLY A 180 -6.91 -36.04 19.77
CA GLY A 180 -7.99 -35.58 18.88
C GLY A 180 -8.84 -36.69 18.27
N LYS A 181 -8.84 -37.91 18.84
CA LYS A 181 -9.55 -39.06 18.28
C LYS A 181 -11.01 -39.11 18.72
N ASN A 182 -11.86 -39.69 17.87
CA ASN A 182 -13.28 -39.76 18.15
C ASN A 182 -13.65 -40.83 19.21
N LEU A 183 -14.81 -40.65 19.85
CA LEU A 183 -15.32 -41.56 20.88
C LEU A 183 -15.85 -42.88 20.29
N LYS A 184 -16.21 -42.90 19.01
CA LYS A 184 -16.68 -44.11 18.31
C LYS A 184 -15.53 -45.12 18.16
N GLU A 185 -14.37 -44.67 17.69
CA GLU A 185 -13.13 -45.45 17.62
C GLU A 185 -12.66 -45.89 19.00
N TYR A 186 -12.80 -45.04 20.03
CA TYR A 186 -12.48 -45.43 21.40
C TYR A 186 -13.35 -46.60 21.87
N ALA A 187 -14.66 -46.55 21.58
CA ALA A 187 -15.62 -47.58 21.94
C ALA A 187 -15.32 -48.92 21.24
N VAL A 188 -15.03 -48.88 19.95
CA VAL A 188 -14.60 -50.06 19.16
C VAL A 188 -13.30 -50.64 19.71
N LYS A 189 -12.28 -49.81 19.93
CA LYS A 189 -10.97 -50.24 20.44
C LYS A 189 -11.04 -50.87 21.82
N LYS A 190 -11.91 -50.37 22.69
CA LYS A 190 -12.10 -50.88 24.06
C LYS A 190 -13.20 -51.94 24.17
N LYS A 191 -13.84 -52.32 23.06
CA LYS A 191 -14.97 -53.27 23.02
C LYS A 191 -16.09 -52.90 24.00
N ILE A 192 -16.48 -51.62 24.02
CA ILE A 192 -17.56 -51.09 24.88
C ILE A 192 -18.63 -50.41 24.04
N ALA A 193 -19.85 -50.34 24.56
CA ALA A 193 -20.92 -49.57 23.92
C ALA A 193 -20.56 -48.07 23.87
N TYR A 194 -20.98 -47.39 22.80
CA TYR A 194 -20.74 -45.95 22.63
C TYR A 194 -21.23 -45.12 23.82
N ARG A 195 -22.41 -45.43 24.35
CA ARG A 195 -22.97 -44.77 25.55
C ARG A 195 -22.05 -44.89 26.77
N THR A 196 -21.41 -46.04 26.96
CA THR A 196 -20.44 -46.26 28.04
C THR A 196 -19.16 -45.44 27.85
N ALA A 197 -18.71 -45.24 26.61
CA ALA A 197 -17.58 -44.37 26.32
C ALA A 197 -17.89 -42.91 26.66
N VAL A 198 -19.09 -42.42 26.30
CA VAL A 198 -19.55 -41.06 26.66
C VAL A 198 -19.62 -40.88 28.18
N TYR A 199 -20.26 -41.83 28.88
CA TYR A 199 -20.33 -41.81 30.35
C TYR A 199 -18.94 -41.79 31.00
N ARG A 200 -18.02 -42.65 30.54
CA ARG A 200 -16.64 -42.68 31.04
C ARG A 200 -15.90 -41.38 30.81
N LYS A 201 -16.10 -40.70 29.66
CA LYS A 201 -15.48 -39.40 29.38
C LYS A 201 -15.96 -38.36 30.38
N ASN A 202 -17.28 -38.28 30.57
CA ASN A 202 -17.89 -37.30 31.47
C ASN A 202 -17.49 -37.55 32.93
N ARG A 203 -17.44 -38.82 33.36
CA ARG A 203 -16.95 -39.21 34.69
C ARG A 203 -15.48 -38.86 34.88
N ALA A 204 -14.63 -39.16 33.89
CA ALA A 204 -13.20 -38.83 33.93
C ALA A 204 -12.98 -37.31 34.02
N LEU A 205 -13.77 -36.52 33.29
CA LEU A 205 -13.72 -35.05 33.34
C LEU A 205 -14.18 -34.50 34.69
N HIS A 206 -15.25 -35.07 35.27
CA HIS A 206 -15.73 -34.72 36.61
C HIS A 206 -14.65 -35.02 37.68
N ASN A 207 -14.06 -36.21 37.64
CA ASN A 207 -12.97 -36.60 38.54
C ASN A 207 -11.74 -35.70 38.39
N LEU A 208 -11.37 -35.37 37.15
CA LEU A 208 -10.28 -34.45 36.87
C LEU A 208 -10.56 -33.05 37.45
N ARG A 209 -11.78 -32.53 37.31
CA ARG A 209 -12.18 -31.24 37.89
C ARG A 209 -12.11 -31.24 39.42
N LYS A 210 -12.52 -32.34 40.07
CA LYS A 210 -12.42 -32.50 41.53
C LYS A 210 -10.96 -32.49 42.00
N LEU A 211 -10.09 -33.24 41.31
CA LEU A 211 -8.65 -33.29 41.62
C LEU A 211 -7.95 -31.95 41.35
N PHE A 212 -8.36 -31.23 40.30
CA PHE A 212 -7.82 -29.92 39.97
C PHE A 212 -8.17 -28.89 41.05
N LYS A 213 -9.44 -28.82 41.48
CA LYS A 213 -9.88 -27.93 42.57
C LYS A 213 -9.25 -28.26 43.92
N ALA A 214 -9.02 -29.54 44.23
CA ALA A 214 -8.37 -29.95 45.47
C ALA A 214 -6.89 -29.50 45.55
N ASN A 215 -6.25 -29.24 44.41
CA ASN A 215 -4.86 -28.75 44.34
C ASN A 215 -4.75 -27.21 44.35
N LEU A 216 -5.87 -26.47 44.42
CA LEU A 216 -5.87 -25.00 44.49
C LEU A 216 -5.77 -24.45 45.93
N TRP A 217 -5.92 -25.30 46.95
CA TRP A 217 -5.97 -24.92 48.38
C TRP A 217 -4.81 -25.51 49.20
N LEU A 218 -3.72 -25.92 48.54
CA LEU A 218 -2.45 -26.33 49.12
C LEU A 218 -1.36 -25.48 48.46
#